data_AF-A0A4Z2CLA9-F1
#
_entry.id   AF-A0A4Z2CLA9-F1
#
_cell.length_a   1.000
_cell.length_b   1.000
_cell.length_c   1.000
_cell.angle_alpha   90.00
_cell.angle_beta   90.00
_cell.angle_gamma   90.00
#
_symmetry.space_group_name_H-M   'P 1'
#
loop_
_entity.id
_entity.type
_entity.pdbx_description
1 polymer ?
#
loop_
_entity_poly.entity_id
_entity_poly.type
_entity_poly.pdbx_seq_one_letter_code
_entity_poly.pdbx_strand_id
1 'polypeptide(L)'
;MDIWEKAMGWKHIFLKHDIDQSGYFDAYELREALNDAGFRVSNLLFNAIAHRYTDPGTDKISFEDFMLCMVRLKTAFETIEAHPKNLEGTSLFMKEDI
;
A
#
# COMPACT_ATOMS: atom_id res chain seq x y z
N MET A 1 -7.44 -10.98 12.55
CA MET A 1 -6.71 -11.57 11.40
C MET A 1 -5.24 -11.43 11.70
N ASP A 2 -4.54 -12.55 11.73
CA ASP A 2 -3.12 -12.62 12.06
C ASP A 2 -2.31 -11.91 10.95
N ILE A 3 -1.14 -11.35 11.30
CA ILE A 3 -0.26 -10.68 10.34
C ILE A 3 0.17 -11.65 9.23
N TRP A 4 0.34 -12.92 9.58
CA TRP A 4 0.67 -13.99 8.66
C TRP A 4 -0.39 -14.20 7.58
N GLU A 5 -1.67 -14.22 7.97
CA GLU A 5 -2.80 -14.39 7.03
C GLU A 5 -2.85 -13.22 6.04
N LYS A 6 -2.64 -11.98 6.53
CA LYS A 6 -2.58 -10.80 5.66
C LYS A 6 -1.40 -10.86 4.71
N ALA A 7 -0.22 -11.24 5.20
CA ALA A 7 0.98 -11.38 4.38
C ALA A 7 0.79 -12.42 3.27
N MET A 8 0.15 -13.55 3.56
CA MET A 8 -0.18 -14.56 2.56
C MET A 8 -1.20 -14.06 1.54
N GLY A 9 -2.21 -13.30 1.97
CA GLY A 9 -3.14 -12.63 1.07
C GLY A 9 -2.44 -11.69 0.09
N TRP A 10 -1.55 -10.83 0.59
CA TRP A 10 -0.78 -9.92 -0.27
C TRP A 10 0.18 -10.64 -1.20
N LYS A 11 0.82 -11.73 -0.76
CA LYS A 11 1.62 -12.58 -1.65
C LYS A 11 0.77 -13.16 -2.79
N HIS A 12 -0.44 -13.63 -2.50
CA HIS A 12 -1.33 -14.14 -3.53
C HIS A 12 -1.72 -13.05 -4.54
N ILE A 13 -2.02 -11.84 -4.06
CA ILE A 13 -2.28 -10.68 -4.91
C ILE A 13 -1.06 -10.35 -5.78
N PHE A 14 0.16 -10.37 -5.21
CA PHE A 14 1.38 -10.14 -5.97
C PHE A 14 1.48 -11.09 -7.17
N LEU A 15 1.38 -12.38 -6.91
CA LEU A 15 1.46 -13.43 -7.95
C LEU A 15 0.32 -13.36 -8.98
N LYS A 16 -0.83 -12.82 -8.61
CA LYS A 16 -1.99 -12.67 -9.50
C LYS A 16 -1.79 -11.52 -10.50
N HIS A 17 -1.14 -10.44 -10.07
CA HIS A 17 -0.98 -9.21 -10.87
C HIS A 17 0.39 -9.07 -11.53
N ASP A 18 1.35 -9.94 -11.23
CA ASP A 18 2.63 -10.05 -11.96
C ASP A 18 2.37 -10.82 -13.27
N ILE A 19 1.74 -10.13 -14.22
CA ILE A 19 1.15 -10.74 -15.42
C ILE A 19 2.24 -11.27 -16.33
N ASP A 20 3.34 -10.53 -16.44
CA ASP A 20 4.51 -10.90 -17.23
C ASP A 20 5.42 -11.91 -16.51
N GLN A 21 5.10 -12.27 -15.27
CA GLN A 21 5.90 -13.15 -14.40
C GLN A 21 7.35 -12.69 -14.27
N SER A 22 7.59 -11.38 -14.34
CA SER A 22 8.92 -10.82 -14.18
C SER A 22 9.41 -10.90 -12.74
N GLY A 23 8.52 -11.11 -11.77
CA GLY A 23 8.82 -11.03 -10.34
C GLY A 23 8.81 -9.60 -9.82
N TYR A 24 8.27 -8.65 -10.60
CA TYR A 24 8.22 -7.23 -10.28
C TYR A 24 6.88 -6.64 -10.72
N PHE A 25 6.51 -5.52 -10.11
CA PHE A 25 5.40 -4.70 -10.58
C PHE A 25 5.89 -3.48 -11.33
N ASP A 26 5.24 -3.18 -12.45
CA ASP A 26 5.18 -1.81 -12.96
C ASP A 26 4.08 -0.98 -12.24
N ALA A 27 3.95 0.29 -12.63
CA ALA A 27 2.97 1.18 -12.01
C ALA A 27 1.51 0.72 -12.25
N TYR A 28 1.21 0.08 -13.38
CA TYR A 28 -0.12 -0.39 -13.68
C TYR A 28 -0.47 -1.60 -12.80
N GLU A 29 0.41 -2.60 -12.74
CA GLU A 29 0.25 -3.80 -11.91
C GLU A 29 0.14 -3.44 -10.43
N LEU A 30 0.96 -2.50 -9.95
CA LEU A 30 0.86 -1.99 -8.58
C LEU A 30 -0.52 -1.39 -8.30
N ARG A 31 -1.08 -0.59 -9.22
CA ARG A 31 -2.37 0.07 -9.00
C ARG A 31 -3.49 -0.95 -8.87
N GLU A 32 -3.50 -1.95 -9.74
CA GLU A 32 -4.50 -3.02 -9.71
C GLU A 32 -4.35 -3.90 -8.46
N ALA A 33 -3.12 -4.22 -8.07
CA ALA A 33 -2.84 -4.96 -6.84
C ALA A 33 -3.31 -4.21 -5.58
N LEU A 34 -3.10 -2.89 -5.49
CA LEU A 34 -3.58 -2.07 -4.37
C LEU A 34 -5.11 -2.06 -4.30
N ASN A 35 -5.78 -1.94 -5.44
CA ASN A 35 -7.24 -1.99 -5.52
C ASN A 35 -7.79 -3.34 -5.05
N ASP A 36 -7.19 -4.45 -5.51
CA ASP A 36 -7.58 -5.82 -5.15
C ASP A 36 -7.29 -6.12 -3.66
N ALA A 37 -6.25 -5.52 -3.09
CA ALA A 37 -5.94 -5.57 -1.67
C ALA A 37 -6.89 -4.70 -0.80
N GLY A 38 -7.82 -3.96 -1.41
CA GLY A 38 -8.82 -3.13 -0.74
C GLY A 38 -8.36 -1.70 -0.43
N PHE A 39 -7.20 -1.28 -0.91
CA PHE A 39 -6.70 0.08 -0.71
C PHE A 39 -7.18 1.01 -1.82
N ARG A 40 -8.17 1.85 -1.50
CA ARG A 40 -8.58 2.95 -2.39
C ARG A 40 -7.67 4.16 -2.17
N VAL A 41 -6.61 4.24 -2.97
CA VAL A 41 -5.67 5.36 -2.93
C VAL A 41 -6.01 6.39 -4.01
N SER A 42 -5.90 7.69 -3.67
CA SER A 42 -6.02 8.77 -4.65
C SER A 42 -4.79 8.79 -5.57
N ASN A 43 -4.87 9.46 -6.72
CA ASN A 43 -3.72 9.57 -7.63
C ASN A 43 -2.52 10.27 -6.98
N LEU A 44 -2.76 11.24 -6.11
CA LEU A 44 -1.70 11.92 -5.36
C LEU A 44 -0.95 10.93 -4.45
N LEU A 45 -1.69 10.15 -3.67
CA LEU A 45 -1.10 9.15 -2.78
C LEU A 45 -0.42 8.03 -3.57
N PHE A 46 -1.04 7.58 -4.67
CA PHE A 46 -0.47 6.59 -5.55
C PHE A 46 0.87 7.03 -6.13
N ASN A 47 0.98 8.27 -6.62
CA ASN A 47 2.24 8.79 -7.14
C ASN A 47 3.33 8.84 -6.06
N ALA A 48 2.97 9.21 -4.82
CA ALA A 48 3.90 9.19 -3.70
C ALA A 48 4.37 7.77 -3.33
N ILE A 49 3.47 6.78 -3.41
CA ILE A 49 3.80 5.36 -3.22
C ILE A 49 4.75 4.89 -4.32
N ALA A 50 4.38 5.08 -5.59
CA ALA A 50 5.19 4.66 -6.73
C ALA A 50 6.59 5.26 -6.64
N HIS A 51 6.71 6.58 -6.48
CA HIS A 51 8.02 7.23 -6.34
C HIS A 51 8.83 6.72 -5.14
N ARG A 52 8.19 6.23 -4.08
CA ARG A 52 8.89 5.78 -2.86
C ARG A 52 9.43 4.36 -2.96
N TYR A 53 8.71 3.47 -3.64
CA TYR A 53 9.00 2.02 -3.63
C TYR A 53 9.50 1.49 -4.98
N THR A 54 9.39 2.29 -6.04
CA THR A 54 9.96 1.96 -7.33
C THR A 54 11.48 2.11 -7.30
N ASP A 55 12.18 1.11 -7.85
CA ASP A 55 13.61 1.16 -8.08
C ASP A 55 13.94 2.23 -9.15
N PRO A 56 14.80 3.23 -8.84
CA PRO A 56 15.10 4.33 -9.76
C PRO A 56 15.82 3.92 -11.05
N GLY A 57 16.39 2.72 -11.12
CA GLY A 57 17.12 2.23 -12.29
C GLY A 57 16.25 1.43 -13.26
N THR A 58 15.12 0.91 -12.80
CA THR A 58 14.28 -0.02 -13.56
C THR A 58 12.83 0.44 -13.70
N ASP A 59 12.39 1.43 -12.93
CA ASP A 59 11.00 1.85 -12.82
C ASP A 59 10.05 0.70 -12.39
N LYS A 60 10.59 -0.31 -11.69
CA LYS A 60 9.87 -1.50 -11.21
C LYS A 60 9.89 -1.61 -9.68
N ILE A 61 8.94 -2.35 -9.12
CA ILE A 61 8.77 -2.59 -7.69
C ILE A 61 8.99 -4.08 -7.41
N SER A 62 9.90 -4.41 -6.49
CA SER A 62 10.16 -5.79 -6.08
C SER A 62 9.03 -6.35 -5.20
N PHE A 63 9.00 -7.67 -5.02
CA PHE A 63 8.10 -8.31 -4.07
C PHE A 63 8.32 -7.78 -2.64
N GLU A 64 9.57 -7.60 -2.21
CA GLU A 64 9.94 -7.10 -0.89
C GLU A 64 9.43 -5.66 -0.68
N ASP A 65 9.60 -4.79 -1.67
CA ASP A 65 9.15 -3.40 -1.60
C ASP A 65 7.62 -3.31 -1.61
N PHE A 66 6.96 -4.16 -2.40
CA PHE A 66 5.51 -4.29 -2.37
C PHE A 66 5.03 -4.70 -0.97
N MET A 67 5.60 -5.77 -0.38
CA MET A 67 5.22 -6.23 0.95
C MET A 67 5.45 -5.17 2.03
N LEU A 68 6.57 -4.44 1.97
CA LEU A 68 6.85 -3.33 2.88
C LEU A 68 5.83 -2.19 2.72
N CYS A 69 5.47 -1.85 1.48
CA CYS A 69 4.43 -0.88 1.19
C CYS A 69 3.09 -1.29 1.82
N MET A 70 2.67 -2.55 1.65
CA MET A 70 1.41 -3.07 2.20
C MET A 70 1.35 -2.99 3.73
N VAL A 71 2.43 -3.34 4.42
CA VAL A 71 2.51 -3.22 5.89
C VAL A 71 2.35 -1.76 6.31
N ARG A 72 3.06 -0.83 5.66
CA ARG A 72 2.99 0.60 5.99
C ARG A 72 1.64 1.21 5.69
N LEU A 73 1.01 0.84 4.57
CA LEU A 73 -0.35 1.27 4.25
C LEU A 73 -1.33 0.75 5.29
N LYS A 74 -1.29 -0.54 5.63
CA LYS A 74 -2.13 -1.11 6.69
C LYS A 74 -1.98 -0.32 7.99
N THR A 75 -0.75 -0.10 8.46
CA THR A 75 -0.49 0.65 9.68
C THR A 75 -1.04 2.07 9.58
N ALA A 76 -0.75 2.80 8.50
CA ALA A 76 -1.23 4.18 8.33
C ALA A 76 -2.75 4.28 8.36
N PHE A 77 -3.46 3.38 7.67
CA PHE A 77 -4.92 3.37 7.66
C PHE A 77 -5.51 3.00 9.03
N GLU A 78 -4.97 1.98 9.70
CA GLU A 78 -5.39 1.60 11.06
C GLU A 78 -5.13 2.73 12.06
N THR A 79 -3.99 3.42 11.94
CA THR A 79 -3.68 4.60 12.73
C THR A 79 -4.71 5.70 12.50
N ILE A 80 -4.99 6.07 11.24
CA ILE A 80 -5.99 7.10 10.91
C ILE A 80 -7.39 6.73 11.40
N GLU A 81 -7.75 5.44 11.37
CA GLU A 81 -9.05 4.95 11.84
C GLU A 81 -9.17 5.02 13.36
N ALA A 82 -8.11 4.70 14.08
CA ALA A 82 -8.07 4.74 15.55
C ALA A 82 -8.00 6.16 16.12
N HIS A 83 -7.53 7.14 15.34
CA HIS A 83 -7.46 8.53 15.79
C HIS A 83 -8.85 9.14 16.00
N PRO A 84 -9.01 10.01 17.02
CA PRO A 84 -10.26 10.72 17.25
C PRO A 84 -10.70 11.49 16.01
N LYS A 85 -11.99 11.41 15.68
CA LYS A 85 -12.55 12.11 14.52
C LYS A 85 -13.41 13.28 14.96
N ASN A 86 -13.43 14.36 14.18
CA ASN A 86 -14.39 15.44 14.38
C ASN A 86 -15.81 15.02 13.93
N LEU A 87 -16.79 15.92 14.08
CA LEU A 87 -18.19 15.67 13.69
C LEU A 87 -18.37 15.35 12.19
N GLU A 88 -17.39 15.71 11.35
CA GLU A 88 -17.39 15.45 9.91
C GLU A 88 -16.66 14.14 9.53
N GLY A 89 -16.19 13.37 10.53
CA GLY A 89 -15.47 12.12 10.32
C GLY A 89 -14.00 12.30 9.90
N THR A 90 -13.47 13.52 9.98
CA THR A 90 -12.06 13.82 9.68
C THR A 90 -11.20 13.52 10.91
N SER A 91 -10.10 12.80 10.69
CA SER A 91 -9.17 12.41 11.76
C SER A 91 -8.42 13.63 12.30
N LEU A 92 -8.41 13.78 13.63
CA LEU A 92 -7.78 14.88 14.35
C LEU A 92 -6.38 14.46 14.76
N PHE A 93 -5.37 15.10 14.20
CA PHE A 93 -3.98 14.99 14.64
C PHE A 93 -3.61 16.26 15.41
N MET A 94 -3.13 16.10 16.63
CA MET A 94 -2.64 17.18 17.47
C MET A 94 -1.14 17.35 17.28
N LYS A 95 -0.58 18.49 17.72
CA LYS A 95 0.86 18.78 17.60
C LYS A 95 1.74 17.74 18.31
N GLU A 96 1.19 17.05 19.31
CA GLU A 96 1.87 15.98 20.04
C GLU A 96 1.97 14.66 19.27
N ASP A 97 1.20 14.50 18.18
CA ASP A 97 1.19 13.30 17.33
C ASP A 97 2.18 13.36 16.15
N ILE A 98 2.93 14.47 15.99
CA ILE A 98 3.86 14.73 14.88
C ILE A 98 5.32 14.79 15.37
#